data_AF-A0A3N5WUG9-F1
#
_entry.id   AF-A0A3N5WUG9-F1
#
_cell.length_a   1.000
_cell.length_b   1.000
_cell.length_c   1.000
_cell.angle_alpha   90.00
_cell.angle_beta   90.00
_cell.angle_gamma   90.00
#
_symmetry.space_group_name_H-M   'P 1'
#
loop_
_entity.id
_entity.type
_entity.pdbx_description
1 polymer ?
#
loop_
_entity_poly.entity_id
_entity_poly.type
_entity_poly.pdbx_seq_one_letter_code
_entity_poly.pdbx_strand_id
1 'polypeptide(L)'
;ELGSKKPALRFFRQLESVLARAPYDLVMVGDDFRADVIGAKGAGWNAIWYNPGWQAAPGLLPLHDAEIHDLRELPRALARLSLPDLPTCQAWLVDRGTPYNILAHVHLVAAVAYQLAAWLGQAGEAVDPILTQRGALLHDLAKVDSVQRTADPAGYVDHAELASRLLLDRNQPELAEIALSHMLYADPSDPRRPRTWEQKLVHYADKLAEGTRLVSIEERLLALQKRYPQAAQEMAASVPVLSALQQEICDRIDLTPTDLITRLQQAAGLNFK
;
A
#
# COMPACT_ATOMS: atom_id res chain seq x y z
N GLU A 1 12.19 7.35 37.82
CA GLU A 1 12.30 6.54 36.59
C GLU A 1 11.10 5.63 36.46
N LEU A 2 10.52 5.51 35.26
CA LEU A 2 9.49 4.51 34.96
C LEU A 2 10.18 3.14 34.99
N GLY A 3 9.84 2.26 35.94
CA GLY A 3 10.49 0.95 36.15
C GLY A 3 10.29 -0.07 35.02
N SER A 4 10.09 0.37 33.78
CA SER A 4 9.98 -0.42 32.56
C SER A 4 10.47 0.39 31.36
N LYS A 5 10.92 -0.27 30.29
CA LYS A 5 11.41 0.37 29.06
C LYS A 5 10.58 -0.07 27.86
N LYS A 6 10.55 0.77 26.82
CA LYS A 6 10.05 0.39 25.48
C LYS A 6 10.74 -0.90 25.00
N PRO A 7 10.03 -1.82 24.32
CA PRO A 7 8.63 -1.77 23.90
C PRO A 7 7.63 -2.35 24.92
N ALA A 8 8.01 -2.53 26.19
CA ALA A 8 7.12 -3.20 27.16
C ALA A 8 5.81 -2.43 27.37
N LEU A 9 4.67 -3.12 27.28
CA LEU A 9 3.33 -2.50 27.44
C LEU A 9 3.20 -1.69 28.75
N ARG A 10 3.84 -2.15 29.82
CA ARG A 10 3.87 -1.44 31.12
C ARG A 10 4.40 0.00 31.00
N PHE A 11 5.35 0.26 30.11
CA PHE A 11 5.90 1.60 29.88
C PHE A 11 4.81 2.54 29.36
N PHE A 12 4.07 2.11 28.33
CA PHE A 12 2.99 2.89 27.72
C PHE A 12 1.81 3.09 28.68
N ARG A 13 1.39 2.05 29.40
CA ARG A 13 0.30 2.15 30.40
C ARG A 13 0.64 3.09 31.56
N GLN A 14 1.91 3.15 31.96
CA GLN A 14 2.34 4.12 32.97
C GLN A 14 2.24 5.56 32.44
N LEU A 15 2.62 5.80 31.19
CA LEU A 15 2.48 7.12 30.57
C LEU A 15 1.02 7.52 30.41
N GLU A 16 0.13 6.62 29.99
CA GLU A 16 -1.33 6.86 29.95
C GLU A 16 -1.86 7.34 31.31
N SER A 17 -1.45 6.65 32.39
CA SER A 17 -1.87 7.01 33.75
C SER A 17 -1.34 8.38 34.20
N VAL A 18 -0.13 8.76 33.79
CA VAL A 18 0.47 10.05 34.14
C VAL A 18 -0.13 11.19 33.31
N LEU A 19 -0.37 10.96 32.02
CA LEU A 19 -0.93 11.94 31.09
C LEU A 19 -2.45 12.07 31.23
N ALA A 20 -3.11 11.11 31.90
CA ALA A 20 -4.57 11.03 32.03
C ALA A 20 -5.29 11.10 30.67
N ARG A 21 -4.76 10.39 29.68
CA ARG A 21 -5.30 10.31 28.31
C ARG A 21 -5.50 8.86 27.89
N ALA A 22 -6.50 8.66 27.02
CA ALA A 22 -6.75 7.37 26.43
C ALA A 22 -5.69 7.05 25.35
N PRO A 23 -5.41 5.76 25.06
CA PRO A 23 -4.45 5.36 24.03
C PRO A 23 -4.66 6.01 22.66
N TYR A 24 -5.92 6.12 22.21
CA TYR A 24 -6.25 6.70 20.90
C TYR A 24 -5.97 8.22 20.79
N ASP A 25 -5.83 8.91 21.92
CA ASP A 25 -5.46 10.34 21.99
C ASP A 25 -3.94 10.54 22.07
N LEU A 26 -3.16 9.47 22.08
CA LEU A 26 -1.71 9.49 22.26
C LEU A 26 -0.99 9.08 20.97
N VAL A 27 0.10 9.80 20.70
CA VAL A 27 0.96 9.56 19.54
C VAL A 27 2.38 9.38 20.04
N MET A 28 3.01 8.25 19.69
CA MET A 28 4.43 8.03 19.87
C MET A 28 5.19 8.50 18.63
N VAL A 29 6.17 9.40 18.82
CA VAL A 29 7.11 9.78 17.77
C VAL A 29 8.48 9.23 18.16
N GLY A 30 9.11 8.45 17.29
CA GLY A 30 10.40 7.82 17.59
C GLY A 30 11.09 7.24 16.37
N ASP A 31 12.37 6.92 16.51
CA ASP A 31 13.27 6.45 15.45
C ASP A 31 13.50 4.93 15.48
N ASP A 32 13.28 4.28 16.62
CA ASP A 32 13.40 2.84 16.74
C ASP A 32 12.07 2.15 16.42
N PHE A 33 12.00 1.48 15.26
CA PHE A 33 10.78 0.80 14.83
C PHE A 33 10.26 -0.23 15.85
N ARG A 34 11.16 -0.95 16.55
CA ARG A 34 10.75 -1.99 17.49
C ARG A 34 10.31 -1.40 18.83
N ALA A 35 11.09 -0.49 19.39
CA ALA A 35 10.83 0.10 20.69
C ALA A 35 9.63 1.07 20.62
N ASP A 36 9.59 1.90 19.57
CA ASP A 36 8.68 3.04 19.47
C ASP A 36 7.42 2.66 18.71
N VAL A 37 7.55 2.20 17.47
CA VAL A 37 6.40 1.90 16.61
C VAL A 37 5.66 0.66 17.10
N ILE A 38 6.33 -0.51 17.16
CA ILE A 38 5.70 -1.75 17.62
C ILE A 38 5.18 -1.60 19.06
N GLY A 39 5.96 -0.97 19.94
CA GLY A 39 5.57 -0.71 21.32
C GLY A 39 4.28 0.12 21.42
N ALA A 40 4.21 1.24 20.70
CA ALA A 40 3.05 2.14 20.71
C ALA A 40 1.81 1.48 20.11
N LYS A 41 1.93 0.86 18.93
CA LYS A 41 0.81 0.14 18.31
C LYS A 41 0.31 -1.00 19.19
N GLY A 42 1.21 -1.73 19.88
CA GLY A 42 0.85 -2.76 20.85
C GLY A 42 0.12 -2.22 22.10
N ALA A 43 0.29 -0.95 22.42
CA ALA A 43 -0.47 -0.26 23.47
C ALA A 43 -1.79 0.36 22.97
N GLY A 44 -2.05 0.33 21.66
CA GLY A 44 -3.20 0.98 21.03
C GLY A 44 -3.01 2.49 20.82
N TRP A 45 -1.77 2.96 20.82
CA TRP A 45 -1.43 4.35 20.50
C TRP A 45 -1.27 4.50 18.99
N ASN A 46 -1.36 5.74 18.51
CA ASN A 46 -0.86 6.09 17.19
C ASN A 46 0.69 6.14 17.22
N ALA A 47 1.32 5.88 16.09
CA ALA A 47 2.77 5.93 15.94
C ALA A 47 3.19 6.72 14.70
N ILE A 48 4.14 7.63 14.87
CA ILE A 48 4.85 8.30 13.79
C ILE A 48 6.29 7.84 13.81
N TRP A 49 6.75 7.24 12.72
CA TRP A 49 8.14 6.83 12.60
C TRP A 49 9.00 7.99 12.08
N TYR A 50 10.00 8.39 12.86
CA TYR A 50 11.05 9.29 12.39
C TYR A 50 12.11 8.46 11.66
N ASN A 51 12.07 8.53 10.34
CA ASN A 51 12.86 7.69 9.44
C ASN A 51 13.66 8.54 8.44
N PRO A 52 14.65 9.35 8.89
CA PRO A 52 15.41 10.23 7.99
C PRO A 52 16.18 9.47 6.89
N GLY A 53 16.35 8.16 7.03
CA GLY A 53 17.05 7.30 6.08
C GLY A 53 16.17 6.58 5.06
N TRP A 54 14.85 6.82 5.03
CA TRP A 54 13.90 6.11 4.14
C TRP A 54 14.03 4.57 4.22
N GLN A 55 14.33 4.06 5.42
CA GLN A 55 14.46 2.63 5.65
C GLN A 55 13.10 1.97 5.50
N ALA A 56 13.04 0.83 4.82
CA ALA A 56 11.80 0.05 4.79
C ALA A 56 11.52 -0.53 6.19
N ALA A 57 10.27 -0.47 6.62
CA ALA A 57 9.80 -1.16 7.81
C ALA A 57 10.16 -2.67 7.76
N PRO A 58 10.54 -3.29 8.88
CA PRO A 58 10.79 -4.73 8.95
C PRO A 58 9.66 -5.55 8.34
N GLY A 59 10.01 -6.49 7.45
CA GLY A 59 9.05 -7.33 6.74
C GLY A 59 8.19 -6.60 5.71
N LEU A 60 8.57 -5.37 5.30
CA LEU A 60 7.79 -4.49 4.42
C LEU A 60 6.38 -4.21 4.95
N LEU A 61 6.22 -4.23 6.28
CA LEU A 61 4.94 -4.09 6.96
C LEU A 61 4.95 -2.84 7.86
N PRO A 62 4.65 -1.65 7.30
CA PRO A 62 4.65 -0.42 8.08
C PRO A 62 3.43 -0.36 9.01
N LEU A 63 3.69 -0.60 10.30
CA LEU A 63 2.68 -0.55 11.37
C LEU A 63 2.35 0.87 11.84
N HIS A 64 3.26 1.83 11.60
CA HIS A 64 3.06 3.23 11.96
C HIS A 64 1.96 3.87 11.10
N ASP A 65 1.41 4.97 11.61
CA ASP A 65 0.27 5.69 11.03
C ASP A 65 0.72 6.87 10.16
N ALA A 66 1.94 7.37 10.40
CA ALA A 66 2.64 8.29 9.49
C ALA A 66 4.16 8.12 9.61
N GLU A 67 4.88 8.55 8.58
CA GLU A 67 6.34 8.56 8.54
C GLU A 67 6.82 9.98 8.27
N ILE A 68 7.88 10.40 8.97
CA ILE A 68 8.52 11.71 8.78
C ILE A 68 10.03 11.54 8.60
N HIS A 69 10.61 12.42 7.79
CA HIS A 69 12.04 12.39 7.45
C HIS A 69 12.80 13.58 8.05
N ASP A 70 12.05 14.60 8.45
CA ASP A 70 12.51 15.76 9.21
C ASP A 70 11.47 16.13 10.27
N LEU A 71 11.90 16.53 11.47
CA LEU A 71 10.98 16.90 12.55
C LEU A 71 10.06 18.09 12.21
N ARG A 72 10.44 18.93 11.24
CA ARG A 72 9.59 20.01 10.71
C ARG A 72 8.32 19.50 10.02
N GLU A 73 8.28 18.23 9.62
CA GLU A 73 7.12 17.60 8.99
C GLU A 73 6.04 17.19 10.02
N LEU A 74 6.37 17.15 11.31
CA LEU A 74 5.48 16.63 12.36
C LEU A 74 4.09 17.30 12.39
N PRO A 75 3.93 18.64 12.26
CA PRO A 75 2.60 19.25 12.21
C PRO A 75 1.73 18.72 11.05
N ARG A 76 2.33 18.49 9.87
CA ARG A 76 1.63 17.92 8.71
C ARG A 76 1.30 16.45 8.94
N ALA A 77 2.22 15.67 9.52
CA ALA A 77 2.00 14.26 9.81
C ALA A 77 0.85 14.05 10.81
N LEU A 78 0.80 14.85 11.89
CA LEU A 78 -0.28 14.83 12.88
C LEU A 78 -1.65 15.15 12.25
N ALA A 79 -1.69 16.09 11.31
CA ALA A 79 -2.91 16.43 10.58
C ALA A 79 -3.38 15.32 9.61
N ARG A 80 -2.52 14.36 9.26
CA ARG A 80 -2.76 13.26 8.31
C ARG A 80 -2.94 11.89 8.97
N LEU A 81 -3.08 11.81 10.30
CA LEU A 81 -3.35 10.55 11.03
C LEU A 81 -4.76 9.96 10.77
N SER A 82 -5.44 10.38 9.71
CA SER A 82 -6.78 9.94 9.33
C SER A 82 -6.79 8.66 8.48
N LEU A 83 -5.63 8.18 8.03
CA LEU A 83 -5.55 6.93 7.29
C LEU A 83 -5.91 5.74 8.19
N PRO A 84 -6.60 4.71 7.68
CA PRO A 84 -6.86 3.51 8.43
C PRO A 84 -5.54 2.81 8.79
N ASP A 85 -5.44 2.32 10.02
CA ASP A 85 -4.33 1.46 10.40
C ASP A 85 -4.44 0.07 9.73
N LEU A 86 -3.39 -0.73 9.84
CA LEU A 86 -3.36 -2.07 9.23
C LEU A 86 -4.53 -2.97 9.69
N PRO A 87 -4.81 -3.10 11.00
CA PRO A 87 -5.98 -3.86 11.47
C PRO A 87 -7.30 -3.37 10.86
N THR A 88 -7.48 -2.05 10.72
CA THR A 88 -8.69 -1.47 10.12
C THR A 88 -8.81 -1.84 8.64
N CYS A 89 -7.73 -1.75 7.88
CA CYS A 89 -7.73 -2.17 6.47
C CYS A 89 -8.09 -3.65 6.31
N GLN A 90 -7.50 -4.51 7.16
CA GLN A 90 -7.79 -5.94 7.18
C GLN A 90 -9.24 -6.22 7.56
N ALA A 91 -9.77 -5.53 8.57
CA ALA A 91 -11.16 -5.65 8.99
C ALA A 91 -12.12 -5.31 7.85
N TRP A 92 -11.84 -4.25 7.08
CA TRP A 92 -12.66 -3.90 5.92
C TRP A 92 -12.63 -4.98 4.85
N LEU A 93 -11.47 -5.55 4.51
CA LEU A 93 -11.38 -6.64 3.53
C LEU A 93 -12.14 -7.89 4.00
N VAL A 94 -12.00 -8.26 5.27
CA VAL A 94 -12.65 -9.45 5.85
C VAL A 94 -14.16 -9.28 5.93
N ASP A 95 -14.65 -8.10 6.32
CA ASP A 95 -16.08 -7.77 6.38
C ASP A 95 -16.77 -7.90 5.00
N ARG A 96 -16.01 -7.67 3.92
CA ARG A 96 -16.46 -7.88 2.53
C ARG A 96 -16.45 -9.36 2.10
N GLY A 97 -16.03 -10.28 2.95
CA GLY A 97 -15.89 -11.70 2.61
C GLY A 97 -14.74 -11.98 1.64
N THR A 98 -13.69 -11.16 1.66
CA THR A 98 -12.53 -11.31 0.75
C THR A 98 -11.85 -12.67 0.97
N PRO A 99 -11.77 -13.54 -0.06
CA PRO A 99 -11.15 -14.85 0.06
C PRO A 99 -9.63 -14.73 0.18
N TYR A 100 -9.00 -15.77 0.74
CA TYR A 100 -7.58 -15.78 1.06
C TYR A 100 -6.65 -15.47 -0.14
N ASN A 101 -7.00 -15.93 -1.34
CA ASN A 101 -6.19 -15.66 -2.54
C ASN A 101 -6.15 -14.16 -2.89
N ILE A 102 -7.24 -13.42 -2.66
CA ILE A 102 -7.27 -11.96 -2.86
C ILE A 102 -6.55 -11.27 -1.70
N LEU A 103 -6.72 -11.73 -0.46
CA LEU A 103 -5.94 -11.21 0.69
C LEU A 103 -4.43 -11.35 0.45
N ALA A 104 -3.97 -12.52 0.00
CA ALA A 104 -2.57 -12.78 -0.27
C ALA A 104 -2.04 -11.89 -1.41
N HIS A 105 -2.86 -11.66 -2.44
CA HIS A 105 -2.56 -10.73 -3.53
C HIS A 105 -2.37 -9.29 -3.03
N VAL A 106 -3.37 -8.72 -2.34
CA VAL A 106 -3.29 -7.32 -1.89
C VAL A 106 -2.15 -7.10 -0.89
N HIS A 107 -1.83 -8.09 -0.06
CA HIS A 107 -0.67 -8.03 0.84
C HIS A 107 0.67 -8.00 0.08
N LEU A 108 0.82 -8.81 -0.98
CA LEU A 108 2.01 -8.76 -1.83
C LEU A 108 2.13 -7.43 -2.56
N VAL A 109 1.04 -6.95 -3.16
CA VAL A 109 1.00 -5.65 -3.85
C VAL A 109 1.37 -4.52 -2.87
N ALA A 110 0.84 -4.55 -1.64
CA ALA A 110 1.14 -3.55 -0.63
C ALA A 110 2.60 -3.55 -0.18
N ALA A 111 3.21 -4.73 0.02
CA ALA A 111 4.63 -4.83 0.36
C ALA A 111 5.52 -4.26 -0.77
N VAL A 112 5.21 -4.60 -2.02
CA VAL A 112 5.96 -4.13 -3.20
C VAL A 112 5.80 -2.63 -3.41
N ALA A 113 4.56 -2.12 -3.36
CA ALA A 113 4.29 -0.70 -3.53
C ALA A 113 4.93 0.14 -2.42
N TYR A 114 4.91 -0.33 -1.17
CA TYR A 114 5.59 0.31 -0.05
C TYR A 114 7.11 0.38 -0.28
N GLN A 115 7.73 -0.72 -0.71
CA GLN A 115 9.17 -0.74 -0.97
C GLN A 115 9.56 0.22 -2.10
N LEU A 116 8.77 0.28 -3.17
CA LEU A 116 8.97 1.25 -4.25
C LEU A 116 8.83 2.69 -3.75
N ALA A 117 7.86 2.97 -2.89
CA ALA A 117 7.67 4.29 -2.30
C ALA A 117 8.87 4.71 -1.44
N ALA A 118 9.41 3.79 -0.64
CA ALA A 118 10.62 4.05 0.15
C ALA A 118 11.82 4.40 -0.76
N TRP A 119 12.04 3.67 -1.85
CA TRP A 119 13.12 3.96 -2.79
C TRP A 119 12.94 5.28 -3.54
N LEU A 120 11.72 5.58 -4.01
CA LEU A 120 11.43 6.85 -4.68
C LEU A 120 11.61 8.04 -3.73
N GLY A 121 11.14 7.90 -2.48
CA GLY A 121 11.33 8.92 -1.46
C GLY A 121 12.80 9.15 -1.13
N GLN A 122 13.59 8.07 -1.04
CA GLN A 122 15.05 8.16 -0.90
C GLN A 122 15.71 8.89 -2.08
N ALA A 123 15.14 8.75 -3.28
CA ALA A 123 15.57 9.48 -4.48
C ALA A 123 15.08 10.94 -4.53
N GLY A 124 14.33 11.40 -3.53
CA GLY A 124 13.85 12.77 -3.40
C GLY A 124 12.47 13.03 -4.01
N GLU A 125 11.73 11.98 -4.39
CA GLU A 125 10.37 12.12 -4.88
C GLU A 125 9.37 12.42 -3.77
N ALA A 126 8.37 13.24 -4.09
CA ALA A 126 7.25 13.48 -3.19
C ALA A 126 6.27 12.29 -3.24
N VAL A 127 6.48 11.32 -2.35
CA VAL A 127 5.65 10.13 -2.19
C VAL A 127 5.36 9.87 -0.72
N ASP A 128 4.14 9.43 -0.40
CA ASP A 128 3.74 8.98 0.94
C ASP A 128 3.74 7.45 1.00
N PRO A 129 4.72 6.81 1.66
CA PRO A 129 4.79 5.35 1.75
C PRO A 129 3.60 4.71 2.48
N ILE A 130 3.02 5.40 3.47
CA ILE A 130 1.87 4.87 4.22
C ILE A 130 0.63 4.93 3.36
N LEU A 131 0.35 6.06 2.72
CA LEU A 131 -0.78 6.17 1.79
C LEU A 131 -0.65 5.15 0.65
N THR A 132 0.54 4.97 0.08
CA THR A 132 0.81 3.97 -0.95
C THR A 132 0.46 2.56 -0.47
N GLN A 133 0.93 2.19 0.73
CA GLN A 133 0.71 0.85 1.28
C GLN A 133 -0.77 0.59 1.60
N ARG A 134 -1.45 1.56 2.23
CA ARG A 134 -2.89 1.43 2.56
C ARG A 134 -3.73 1.42 1.29
N GLY A 135 -3.36 2.21 0.28
CA GLY A 135 -3.98 2.22 -1.04
C GLY A 135 -3.84 0.87 -1.73
N ALA A 136 -2.66 0.25 -1.67
CA ALA A 136 -2.43 -1.08 -2.20
C ALA A 136 -3.20 -2.18 -1.46
N LEU A 137 -3.38 -2.10 -0.14
CA LEU A 137 -4.22 -3.06 0.58
C LEU A 137 -5.68 -3.00 0.13
N LEU A 138 -6.18 -1.79 -0.17
CA LEU A 138 -7.60 -1.52 -0.37
C LEU A 138 -8.01 -1.32 -1.84
N HIS A 139 -7.07 -1.38 -2.80
CA HIS A 139 -7.37 -1.16 -4.22
C HIS A 139 -8.44 -2.12 -4.76
N ASP A 140 -8.44 -3.36 -4.25
CA ASP A 140 -9.34 -4.45 -4.65
C ASP A 140 -10.47 -4.69 -3.61
N LEU A 141 -10.79 -3.70 -2.76
CA LEU A 141 -11.79 -3.83 -1.68
C LEU A 141 -13.16 -4.35 -2.13
N ALA A 142 -13.54 -4.09 -3.39
CA ALA A 142 -14.81 -4.50 -3.99
C ALA A 142 -14.67 -5.66 -4.99
N LYS A 143 -13.54 -6.38 -4.98
CA LYS A 143 -13.26 -7.43 -5.97
C LYS A 143 -14.28 -8.57 -5.90
N VAL A 144 -14.67 -8.97 -4.69
CA VAL A 144 -15.66 -10.03 -4.45
C VAL A 144 -16.99 -9.73 -5.12
N ASP A 145 -17.44 -8.47 -5.09
CA ASP A 145 -18.71 -8.05 -5.70
C ASP A 145 -18.69 -8.20 -7.22
N SER A 146 -17.57 -7.85 -7.86
CA SER A 146 -17.43 -8.04 -9.30
C SER A 146 -17.51 -9.53 -9.67
N VAL A 147 -16.84 -10.40 -8.91
CA VAL A 147 -16.84 -11.84 -9.19
C VAL A 147 -18.24 -12.44 -8.97
N GLN A 148 -18.90 -12.12 -7.85
CA GLN A 148 -20.21 -12.66 -7.53
C GLN A 148 -21.31 -12.19 -8.49
N ARG A 149 -21.24 -10.94 -8.99
CA ARG A 149 -22.25 -10.37 -9.90
C ARG A 149 -21.98 -10.62 -11.38
N THR A 150 -20.76 -10.97 -11.78
CA THR A 150 -20.50 -11.49 -13.15
C THR A 150 -21.14 -12.85 -13.42
N ALA A 151 -21.59 -13.57 -12.37
CA ALA A 151 -22.41 -14.78 -12.51
C ALA A 151 -23.90 -14.46 -12.78
N ASP A 152 -24.30 -13.18 -12.68
CA ASP A 152 -25.63 -12.68 -13.01
C ASP A 152 -25.64 -12.11 -14.46
N PRO A 153 -26.61 -12.48 -15.32
CA PRO A 153 -26.78 -11.87 -16.64
C PRO A 153 -26.94 -10.34 -16.64
N ALA A 154 -27.23 -9.72 -15.49
CA ALA A 154 -27.59 -8.30 -15.38
C ALA A 154 -26.44 -7.30 -15.12
N GLY A 155 -25.16 -7.68 -15.04
CA GLY A 155 -24.12 -6.65 -15.16
C GLY A 155 -22.73 -6.96 -14.63
N TYR A 156 -21.73 -6.63 -15.45
CA TYR A 156 -20.37 -6.36 -15.00
C TYR A 156 -20.39 -5.21 -13.98
N VAL A 157 -19.77 -5.42 -12.82
CA VAL A 157 -19.53 -4.37 -11.84
C VAL A 157 -18.06 -4.00 -11.91
N ASP A 158 -17.81 -2.74 -12.26
CA ASP A 158 -16.51 -2.12 -12.15
C ASP A 158 -16.09 -2.05 -10.67
N HIS A 159 -15.16 -2.92 -10.27
CA HIS A 159 -14.74 -3.01 -8.88
C HIS A 159 -13.90 -1.80 -8.45
N ALA A 160 -13.26 -1.09 -9.38
CA ALA A 160 -12.51 0.13 -9.07
C ALA A 160 -13.47 1.26 -8.65
N GLU A 161 -14.56 1.46 -9.39
CA GLU A 161 -15.59 2.44 -9.03
C GLU A 161 -16.31 2.10 -7.72
N LEU A 162 -16.60 0.81 -7.49
CA LEU A 162 -17.24 0.38 -6.25
C LEU A 162 -16.27 0.52 -5.06
N ALA A 163 -15.01 0.13 -5.19
CA ALA A 163 -14.00 0.31 -4.14
C ALA A 163 -13.81 1.79 -3.81
N SER A 164 -13.72 2.65 -4.83
CA SER A 164 -13.64 4.11 -4.67
C SER A 164 -14.81 4.66 -3.85
N ARG A 165 -16.05 4.31 -4.20
CA ARG A 165 -17.24 4.73 -3.43
C ARG A 165 -17.21 4.26 -1.98
N LEU A 166 -16.87 2.99 -1.74
CA LEU A 166 -16.78 2.43 -0.38
C LEU A 166 -15.73 3.13 0.49
N LEU A 167 -14.65 3.64 -0.12
CA LEU A 167 -13.60 4.40 0.56
C LEU A 167 -14.02 5.85 0.79
N LEU A 168 -14.73 6.48 -0.15
CA LEU A 168 -15.34 7.80 0.06
C LEU A 168 -16.34 7.79 1.22
N ASP A 169 -17.20 6.77 1.31
CA ASP A 169 -18.15 6.59 2.41
C ASP A 169 -17.44 6.44 3.77
N ARG A 170 -16.16 6.06 3.77
CA ARG A 170 -15.28 5.95 4.96
C ARG A 170 -14.42 7.19 5.19
N ASN A 171 -14.68 8.29 4.47
CA ASN A 171 -13.88 9.52 4.48
C ASN A 171 -12.41 9.30 4.08
N GLN A 172 -12.17 8.43 3.10
CA GLN A 172 -10.84 8.10 2.59
C GLN A 172 -10.67 8.51 1.11
N PRO A 173 -10.67 9.82 0.78
CA PRO A 173 -10.65 10.28 -0.61
C PRO A 173 -9.35 9.93 -1.35
N GLU A 174 -8.17 10.06 -0.72
CA GLU A 174 -6.90 9.72 -1.36
C GLU A 174 -6.81 8.22 -1.69
N LEU A 175 -7.28 7.34 -0.78
CA LEU A 175 -7.38 5.91 -1.02
C LEU A 175 -8.40 5.56 -2.10
N ALA A 176 -9.52 6.30 -2.16
CA ALA A 176 -10.55 6.12 -3.18
C ALA A 176 -10.03 6.43 -4.59
N GLU A 177 -9.18 7.45 -4.74
CA GLU A 177 -8.53 7.79 -6.01
C GLU A 177 -7.50 6.73 -6.44
N ILE A 178 -6.76 6.16 -5.48
CA ILE A 178 -5.84 5.03 -5.74
C ILE A 178 -6.63 3.81 -6.23
N ALA A 179 -7.72 3.46 -5.54
CA ALA A 179 -8.57 2.36 -5.95
C ALA A 179 -9.24 2.61 -7.31
N LEU A 180 -9.63 3.85 -7.64
CA LEU A 180 -10.20 4.16 -8.94
C LEU A 180 -9.19 4.02 -10.09
N SER A 181 -7.93 4.35 -9.82
CA SER A 181 -6.87 4.46 -10.84
C SER A 181 -6.09 3.17 -11.09
N HIS A 182 -6.39 2.09 -10.37
CA HIS A 182 -5.54 0.90 -10.43
C HIS A 182 -5.76 0.07 -11.70
N MET A 183 -6.87 0.17 -12.41
CA MET A 183 -7.16 -0.69 -13.58
C MET A 183 -6.18 -0.48 -14.76
N LEU A 184 -6.11 -1.45 -15.67
CA LEU A 184 -5.35 -1.28 -16.92
C LEU A 184 -5.98 -0.18 -17.78
N TYR A 185 -5.13 0.60 -18.43
CA TYR A 185 -5.53 1.62 -19.39
C TYR A 185 -4.51 1.66 -20.53
N ALA A 186 -4.97 2.10 -21.70
CA ALA A 186 -4.14 2.21 -22.90
C ALA A 186 -4.05 3.65 -23.42
N ASP A 187 -5.10 4.46 -23.19
CA ASP A 187 -5.15 5.85 -23.62
C ASP A 187 -4.56 6.76 -22.52
N PRO A 188 -3.48 7.51 -22.81
CA PRO A 188 -2.95 8.53 -21.89
C PRO A 188 -3.95 9.65 -21.54
N SER A 189 -5.07 9.76 -22.27
CA SER A 189 -6.17 10.68 -21.97
C SER A 189 -7.18 10.13 -20.96
N ASP A 190 -7.08 8.85 -20.57
CA ASP A 190 -7.99 8.21 -19.64
C ASP A 190 -8.08 9.02 -18.32
N PRO A 191 -9.29 9.43 -17.90
CA PRO A 191 -9.46 10.23 -16.69
C PRO A 191 -8.98 9.49 -15.43
N ARG A 192 -9.06 8.15 -15.41
CA ARG A 192 -8.65 7.27 -14.31
C ARG A 192 -7.17 6.87 -14.37
N ARG A 193 -6.39 7.43 -15.32
CA ARG A 193 -4.95 7.14 -15.35
C ARG A 193 -4.28 7.56 -14.02
N PRO A 194 -3.33 6.78 -13.49
CA PRO A 194 -2.50 7.19 -12.36
C PRO A 194 -1.75 8.50 -12.63
N ARG A 195 -1.80 9.42 -11.68
CA ARG A 195 -1.16 10.74 -11.74
C ARG A 195 -0.13 10.93 -10.63
N THR A 196 -0.50 10.61 -9.39
CA THR A 196 0.41 10.70 -8.25
C THR A 196 1.31 9.47 -8.16
N TRP A 197 2.40 9.57 -7.40
CA TRP A 197 3.29 8.42 -7.19
C TRP A 197 2.56 7.27 -6.51
N GLU A 198 1.73 7.54 -5.51
CA GLU A 198 0.96 6.50 -4.80
C GLU A 198 0.07 5.73 -5.79
N GLN A 199 -0.66 6.43 -6.66
CA GLN A 199 -1.50 5.79 -7.68
C GLN A 199 -0.66 4.96 -8.67
N LYS A 200 0.45 5.53 -9.16
CA LYS A 200 1.35 4.87 -10.11
C LYS A 200 1.95 3.60 -9.53
N LEU A 201 2.43 3.65 -8.29
CA LEU A 201 3.06 2.54 -7.61
C LEU A 201 2.08 1.40 -7.35
N VAL A 202 0.86 1.70 -6.89
CA VAL A 202 -0.17 0.66 -6.69
C VAL A 202 -0.59 0.05 -8.03
N HIS A 203 -0.83 0.88 -9.05
CA HIS A 203 -1.15 0.41 -10.40
C HIS A 203 -0.05 -0.52 -10.94
N TYR A 204 1.22 -0.14 -10.79
CA TYR A 204 2.36 -0.92 -11.25
C TYR A 204 2.57 -2.21 -10.45
N ALA A 205 2.57 -2.14 -9.12
CA ALA A 205 2.80 -3.30 -8.25
C ALA A 205 1.76 -4.40 -8.45
N ASP A 206 0.48 -4.04 -8.68
CA ASP A 206 -0.58 -5.00 -9.01
C ASP A 206 -0.29 -5.80 -10.31
N LYS A 207 0.50 -5.22 -11.22
CA LYS A 207 0.84 -5.77 -12.55
C LYS A 207 2.14 -6.58 -12.51
N LEU A 208 2.78 -6.65 -11.35
CA LEU A 208 3.83 -7.62 -11.03
C LEU A 208 3.29 -8.80 -10.19
N ALA A 209 2.06 -8.65 -9.70
CA ALA A 209 1.27 -9.47 -8.78
C ALA A 209 0.69 -10.83 -9.22
N GLU A 210 1.39 -11.89 -9.66
CA GLU A 210 0.72 -13.17 -9.99
C GLU A 210 0.50 -14.09 -8.76
N GLY A 211 -0.67 -13.92 -8.11
CA GLY A 211 -1.02 -14.67 -6.91
C GLY A 211 -0.13 -14.24 -5.75
N THR A 212 0.78 -15.11 -5.32
CA THR A 212 1.78 -14.81 -4.28
C THR A 212 3.20 -14.69 -4.83
N ARG A 213 3.35 -14.57 -6.15
CA ARG A 213 4.65 -14.43 -6.83
C ARG A 213 4.78 -13.08 -7.49
N LEU A 214 5.98 -12.51 -7.37
CA LEU A 214 6.39 -11.35 -8.17
C LEU A 214 6.92 -11.83 -9.53
N VAL A 215 6.30 -11.37 -10.60
CA VAL A 215 6.61 -11.72 -11.99
C VAL A 215 6.88 -10.47 -12.82
N SER A 216 7.38 -10.62 -14.05
CA SER A 216 7.49 -9.49 -14.98
C SER A 216 6.12 -9.04 -15.49
N ILE A 217 6.05 -7.85 -16.07
CA ILE A 217 4.83 -7.33 -16.71
C ILE A 217 4.39 -8.27 -17.84
N GLU A 218 5.32 -8.72 -18.67
CA GLU A 218 5.06 -9.63 -19.78
C GLU A 218 4.49 -10.95 -19.27
N GLU A 219 5.11 -11.55 -18.24
CA GLU A 219 4.63 -12.79 -17.63
C GLU A 219 3.21 -12.64 -17.07
N ARG A 220 2.94 -11.54 -16.35
CA ARG A 220 1.61 -11.23 -15.80
C ARG A 220 0.57 -11.05 -16.89
N LEU A 221 0.87 -10.25 -17.92
CA LEU A 221 -0.07 -10.00 -19.01
C LEU A 221 -0.37 -11.27 -19.79
N LEU A 222 0.63 -12.12 -20.05
CA LEU A 222 0.41 -13.43 -20.69
C LEU A 222 -0.49 -14.35 -19.84
N ALA A 223 -0.34 -14.34 -18.52
CA ALA A 223 -1.21 -15.09 -17.62
C ALA A 223 -2.65 -14.55 -17.62
N LEU A 224 -2.81 -13.23 -17.58
CA LEU A 224 -4.12 -12.56 -17.62
C LEU A 224 -4.83 -12.77 -18.95
N GLN A 225 -4.13 -12.69 -20.09
CA GLN A 225 -4.71 -12.93 -21.42
C GLN A 225 -5.24 -14.37 -21.56
N LYS A 226 -4.55 -15.36 -20.97
CA LYS A 226 -5.03 -16.75 -20.93
C LYS A 226 -6.29 -16.91 -20.07
N ARG A 227 -6.39 -16.16 -18.96
CA ARG A 227 -7.54 -16.20 -18.05
C ARG A 227 -8.74 -15.43 -18.59
N TYR A 228 -8.51 -14.35 -19.33
CA TYR A 228 -9.54 -13.47 -19.89
C TYR A 228 -9.28 -13.17 -21.38
N PRO A 229 -9.49 -14.15 -22.29
CA PRO A 229 -9.22 -13.96 -23.72
C PRO A 229 -9.96 -12.77 -24.35
N GLN A 230 -11.15 -12.45 -23.84
CA GLN A 230 -11.97 -11.32 -24.29
C GLN A 230 -11.33 -9.95 -24.04
N ALA A 231 -10.43 -9.85 -23.05
CA ALA A 231 -9.73 -8.61 -22.70
C ALA A 231 -8.32 -8.54 -23.32
N ALA A 232 -7.95 -9.51 -24.18
CA ALA A 232 -6.57 -9.62 -24.69
C ALA A 232 -6.13 -8.40 -25.51
N GLN A 233 -7.04 -7.81 -26.29
CA GLN A 233 -6.74 -6.61 -27.08
C GLN A 233 -6.47 -5.39 -26.18
N GLU A 234 -7.28 -5.19 -25.14
CA GLU A 234 -7.10 -4.11 -24.16
C GLU A 234 -5.78 -4.29 -23.40
N MET A 235 -5.48 -5.52 -22.97
CA MET A 235 -4.21 -5.84 -22.31
C MET A 235 -3.00 -5.56 -23.22
N ALA A 236 -3.06 -5.97 -24.49
CA ALA A 236 -2.00 -5.68 -25.45
C ALA A 236 -1.81 -4.16 -25.67
N ALA A 237 -2.92 -3.41 -25.73
CA ALA A 237 -2.88 -1.96 -25.86
C ALA A 237 -2.29 -1.24 -24.63
N SER A 238 -2.36 -1.85 -23.44
CA SER A 238 -1.77 -1.29 -22.20
C SER A 238 -0.26 -1.48 -22.06
N VAL A 239 0.36 -2.36 -22.85
CA VAL A 239 1.80 -2.68 -22.74
C VAL A 239 2.71 -1.45 -22.85
N PRO A 240 2.53 -0.54 -23.83
CA PRO A 240 3.41 0.63 -23.95
C PRO A 240 3.32 1.55 -22.73
N VAL A 241 2.13 1.72 -22.17
CA VAL A 241 1.88 2.54 -20.98
C VAL A 241 2.58 1.95 -19.75
N LEU A 242 2.45 0.63 -19.54
CA LEU A 242 3.11 -0.06 -18.44
C LEU A 242 4.64 -0.04 -18.56
N SER A 243 5.15 -0.21 -19.78
CA SER A 243 6.60 -0.16 -20.05
C SER A 243 7.16 1.25 -19.80
N ALA A 244 6.44 2.28 -20.22
CA ALA A 244 6.81 3.67 -19.95
C ALA A 244 6.81 3.99 -18.45
N LEU A 245 5.82 3.49 -17.70
CA LEU A 245 5.77 3.66 -16.24
C LEU A 245 6.91 2.91 -15.55
N GLN A 246 7.22 1.68 -15.98
CA GLN A 246 8.37 0.94 -15.46
C GLN A 246 9.67 1.72 -15.69
N GLN A 247 9.86 2.27 -16.89
CA GLN A 247 11.03 3.09 -17.20
C GLN A 247 11.06 4.35 -16.34
N GLU A 248 9.93 5.04 -16.16
CA GLU A 248 9.85 6.22 -15.29
C GLU A 248 10.27 5.88 -13.85
N ILE A 249 9.80 4.76 -13.29
CA ILE A 249 10.20 4.31 -11.95
C ILE A 249 11.70 4.01 -11.91
N CYS A 250 12.19 3.24 -12.89
CA CYS A 250 13.60 2.84 -13.02
C CYS A 250 14.55 4.04 -13.09
N ASP A 251 14.20 5.05 -13.88
CA ASP A 251 15.00 6.27 -14.06
C ASP A 251 15.15 7.05 -12.74
N ARG A 252 14.12 7.07 -11.88
CA ARG A 252 14.17 7.79 -10.60
C ARG A 252 15.00 7.07 -9.55
N ILE A 253 15.03 5.74 -9.56
CA ILE A 253 15.73 4.93 -8.55
C ILE A 253 17.06 4.35 -9.05
N ASP A 254 17.50 4.75 -10.25
CA ASP A 254 18.75 4.32 -10.90
C ASP A 254 18.89 2.79 -11.00
N LEU A 255 17.85 2.15 -11.54
CA LEU A 255 17.81 0.70 -11.78
C LEU A 255 17.43 0.38 -13.22
N THR A 256 17.85 -0.79 -13.70
CA THR A 256 17.29 -1.36 -14.93
C THR A 256 15.98 -2.09 -14.64
N PRO A 257 15.07 -2.26 -15.62
CA PRO A 257 13.84 -3.06 -15.44
C PRO A 257 14.08 -4.48 -14.90
N THR A 258 15.17 -5.12 -15.34
CA THR A 258 15.53 -6.48 -14.88
C THR A 258 16.04 -6.47 -13.43
N ASP A 259 16.88 -5.48 -13.07
CA ASP A 259 17.38 -5.35 -11.71
C ASP A 259 16.28 -4.97 -10.73
N LEU A 260 15.30 -4.17 -11.17
CA LEU A 260 14.15 -3.74 -10.37
C LEU A 260 13.40 -4.94 -9.79
N ILE A 261 12.97 -5.88 -10.66
CA ILE A 261 12.22 -7.07 -10.21
C ILE A 261 13.08 -7.93 -9.28
N THR A 262 14.36 -8.12 -9.62
CA THR A 262 15.30 -8.90 -8.80
C THR A 262 15.45 -8.30 -7.40
N ARG A 263 15.62 -6.97 -7.30
CA ARG A 263 15.74 -6.27 -6.02
C ARG A 263 14.44 -6.30 -5.22
N LEU A 264 13.28 -6.18 -5.87
CA LEU A 264 11.99 -6.32 -5.19
C LEU A 264 11.81 -7.72 -4.59
N GLN A 265 12.16 -8.77 -5.31
CA GLN A 265 12.10 -10.14 -4.79
C GLN A 265 13.05 -10.35 -3.60
N GLN A 266 14.26 -9.76 -3.65
CA GLN A 266 15.21 -9.78 -2.53
C GLN A 266 14.66 -9.03 -1.32
N ALA A 267 14.13 -7.82 -1.51
CA ALA A 267 13.57 -7.00 -0.44
C ALA A 267 12.34 -7.65 0.22
N ALA A 268 11.46 -8.27 -0.56
CA ALA A 268 10.31 -9.00 -0.06
C ALA A 268 10.65 -10.37 0.56
N GLY A 269 11.93 -10.75 0.55
CA GLY A 269 12.39 -12.03 1.07
C GLY A 269 11.85 -13.25 0.32
N LEU A 270 11.33 -13.07 -0.90
CA LEU A 270 10.78 -14.15 -1.74
C LEU A 270 11.89 -15.11 -2.25
N ASN A 271 13.16 -14.72 -2.09
CA ASN A 271 14.33 -15.52 -2.40
C ASN A 271 15.11 -15.98 -1.15
N PHE A 272 14.54 -15.89 0.07
CA PHE A 272 15.18 -16.47 1.26
C PHE A 272 15.24 -18.00 1.13
N LYS A 273 16.45 -18.54 1.13
CA LYS A 273 16.72 -19.98 1.29
C LYS A 273 16.80 -20.35 2.76
#